data_AF-A0A9X0D3I7-F1
#
_entry.id   AF-A0A9X0D3I7-F1
#
_cell.length_a   1.000
_cell.length_b   1.000
_cell.length_c   1.000
_cell.angle_alpha   90.00
_cell.angle_beta   90.00
_cell.angle_gamma   90.00
#
_symmetry.space_group_name_H-M   'P 1'
#
loop_
_entity.id
_entity.type
_entity.pdbx_description
1 polymer ?
#
loop_
_entity_poly.entity_id
_entity_poly.type
_entity_poly.pdbx_seq_one_letter_code
_entity_poly.pdbx_strand_id
1 'polypeptide(L)'
;MQYNVYLVTCHTVVQVAKHSSILFFTISDLANIEPMYQYSLTWFINLYLQSILNSEPSSDLARRILNLNDHFTYSIYRNVLPIIV
;
A
#
# COMPACT_ATOMS: atom_id res chain seq x y z
N MET A 1 -20.89 -23.19 -8.69
CA MET A 1 -19.80 -22.42 -9.34
C MET A 1 -19.68 -20.99 -8.83
N GLN A 2 -20.76 -20.29 -8.46
CA GLN A 2 -20.70 -18.87 -8.02
C GLN A 2 -20.25 -18.64 -6.57
N TYR A 3 -20.57 -19.54 -5.63
CA TYR A 3 -20.20 -19.40 -4.21
C TYR A 3 -18.69 -19.56 -3.95
N ASN A 4 -17.98 -20.37 -4.73
CA ASN A 4 -16.55 -20.60 -4.56
C ASN A 4 -15.71 -19.37 -4.98
N VAL A 5 -16.17 -18.64 -6.01
CA VAL A 5 -15.55 -17.37 -6.42
C VAL A 5 -15.67 -16.33 -5.32
N TYR A 6 -16.84 -16.11 -4.73
CA TYR A 6 -17.00 -15.13 -3.64
C TYR A 6 -16.19 -15.47 -2.38
N LEU A 7 -16.07 -16.75 -2.03
CA LEU A 7 -15.29 -17.20 -0.86
C LEU A 7 -13.79 -17.01 -1.08
N VAL A 8 -13.28 -17.32 -2.29
CA VAL A 8 -11.91 -17.00 -2.71
C VAL A 8 -11.67 -15.49 -2.73
N THR A 9 -12.59 -14.71 -3.28
CA THR A 9 -12.48 -13.24 -3.33
C THR A 9 -12.41 -12.66 -1.93
N CYS A 10 -13.28 -13.09 -0.99
CA CYS A 10 -13.27 -12.64 0.41
C CYS A 10 -11.94 -12.97 1.11
N HIS A 11 -11.43 -14.19 0.95
CA HIS A 11 -10.14 -14.58 1.51
C HIS A 11 -8.99 -13.71 0.97
N THR A 12 -8.98 -13.42 -0.33
CA THR A 12 -7.95 -12.57 -0.95
C THR A 12 -8.01 -11.11 -0.48
N VAL A 13 -9.20 -10.50 -0.34
CA VAL A 13 -9.30 -9.12 0.18
C VAL A 13 -8.92 -9.01 1.66
N VAL A 14 -9.14 -10.06 2.47
CA VAL A 14 -8.67 -10.10 3.86
C VAL A 14 -7.14 -10.14 3.94
N GLN A 15 -6.47 -10.87 3.05
CA GLN A 15 -5.00 -10.88 2.98
C GLN A 15 -4.43 -9.51 2.58
N VAL A 16 -5.07 -8.83 1.62
CA VAL A 16 -4.70 -7.46 1.22
C VAL A 16 -4.93 -6.48 2.36
N ALA A 17 -6.08 -6.55 3.04
CA ALA A 17 -6.41 -5.67 4.16
C ALA A 17 -5.42 -5.84 5.33
N LYS A 18 -5.02 -7.08 5.65
CA LYS A 18 -3.98 -7.35 6.64
C LYS A 18 -2.64 -6.75 6.21
N HIS A 19 -2.24 -6.94 4.95
CA HIS A 19 -0.99 -6.36 4.43
C HIS A 19 -0.99 -4.83 4.51
N SER A 20 -2.07 -4.16 4.08
CA SER A 20 -2.22 -2.70 4.17
C SER A 20 -2.21 -2.20 5.62
N SER A 21 -2.80 -2.94 6.56
CA SER A 21 -2.79 -2.56 7.98
C SER A 21 -1.37 -2.60 8.57
N ILE A 22 -0.59 -3.64 8.26
CA ILE A 22 0.80 -3.77 8.70
C ILE A 22 1.63 -2.62 8.12
N LEU A 23 1.44 -2.31 6.83
CA LEU A 23 2.15 -1.23 6.16
C LEU A 23 1.88 0.14 6.82
N PHE A 24 0.62 0.41 7.16
CA PHE A 24 0.23 1.63 7.88
C PHE A 24 0.87 1.73 9.26
N PHE A 25 0.89 0.63 10.03
CA PHE A 25 1.54 0.61 11.34
C PHE A 25 3.06 0.79 11.22
N THR A 26 3.72 0.13 10.27
CA THR A 26 5.17 0.29 10.07
C THR A 26 5.57 1.72 9.70
N ILE A 27 4.74 2.45 8.95
CA ILE A 27 4.99 3.85 8.61
C ILE A 27 4.72 4.76 9.81
N SER A 28 3.70 4.45 10.61
CA SER A 28 3.41 5.16 11.86
C SER A 28 4.54 4.99 12.88
N ASP A 29 5.16 3.81 12.95
CA ASP A 29 6.32 3.54 13.79
C ASP A 29 7.59 4.25 13.27
N LEU A 30 7.74 4.39 11.95
CA LEU A 30 8.85 5.16 11.34
C LEU A 30 8.74 6.66 11.65
N ALA A 31 7.52 7.19 11.80
CA ALA A 31 7.26 8.57 12.22
C ALA A 31 7.72 8.88 13.66
N ASN A 32 7.95 7.86 14.50
CA ASN A 32 8.53 8.05 15.83
C ASN A 32 10.06 8.29 15.82
N ILE A 33 10.74 8.01 14.70
CA ILE A 33 12.21 8.14 14.61
C ILE A 33 12.62 9.58 14.29
N GLU A 34 11.84 10.31 13.49
CA GLU A 34 12.09 11.74 13.23
C GLU A 34 10.77 12.52 13.11
N PRO A 35 10.63 13.66 13.83
CA PRO A 35 9.41 14.48 13.80
C PRO A 35 9.15 15.14 12.43
N MET A 36 10.11 15.10 11.49
CA MET A 36 9.90 15.48 10.09
C MET A 36 9.02 14.47 9.32
N TYR A 37 8.93 13.22 9.77
CA TYR A 37 8.09 12.17 9.15
C TYR A 37 6.67 12.12 9.73
N GLN A 38 6.19 13.20 10.35
CA GLN A 38 4.82 13.29 10.86
C GLN A 38 3.80 13.40 9.71
N TYR A 39 3.67 12.33 8.93
CA TYR A 39 2.70 12.23 7.86
C TYR A 39 1.31 11.92 8.42
N SER A 40 0.32 12.66 7.96
CA SER A 40 -1.08 12.37 8.32
C SER A 40 -1.56 11.08 7.67
N LEU A 41 -2.49 10.38 8.32
CA LEU A 41 -3.23 9.25 7.74
C LEU A 41 -3.79 9.62 6.35
N THR A 42 -4.28 10.85 6.19
CA THR A 42 -4.77 11.39 4.92
C THR A 42 -3.70 11.42 3.83
N TRP A 43 -2.47 11.80 4.16
CA TRP A 43 -1.36 11.77 3.20
C TRP A 43 -1.04 10.34 2.75
N PHE A 44 -1.00 9.39 3.69
CA PHE A 44 -0.79 7.98 3.38
C PHE A 44 -1.90 7.43 2.46
N ILE A 45 -3.16 7.72 2.78
CA ILE A 45 -4.30 7.32 1.95
C ILE A 45 -4.18 7.92 0.54
N ASN A 46 -3.85 9.20 0.42
CA ASN A 46 -3.68 9.85 -0.87
C ASN A 46 -2.55 9.21 -1.68
N LEU A 47 -1.42 8.88 -1.06
CA LEU A 47 -0.29 8.24 -1.74
C LEU A 47 -0.62 6.80 -2.17
N TYR A 48 -1.40 6.09 -1.36
CA TYR A 48 -1.93 4.77 -1.69
C TYR A 48 -2.93 4.82 -2.84
N LEU A 49 -3.84 5.80 -2.85
CA LEU A 49 -4.77 6.05 -3.97
C LEU A 49 -4.03 6.40 -5.26
N GLN A 50 -3.00 7.24 -5.19
CA GLN A 50 -2.15 7.55 -6.34
C GLN A 50 -1.43 6.30 -6.86
N SER A 51 -1.00 5.40 -5.97
CA SER A 51 -0.37 4.14 -6.38
C SER A 51 -1.37 3.16 -6.98
N ILE A 52 -2.62 3.13 -6.50
CA ILE A 52 -3.70 2.35 -7.14
C ILE A 52 -3.99 2.84 -8.56
N LEU A 53 -3.95 4.16 -8.78
CA LEU A 53 -4.25 4.77 -10.08
C LEU A 53 -3.10 4.65 -11.09
N ASN A 54 -1.85 4.75 -10.62
CA ASN A 54 -0.67 4.79 -11.48
C ASN A 54 0.05 3.43 -11.65
N SER A 55 -0.28 2.42 -10.82
CA SER A 55 0.30 1.09 -10.96
C SER A 55 -0.22 0.35 -12.20
N GLU A 56 0.61 -0.54 -12.74
CA GLU A 56 0.25 -1.33 -13.92
C GLU A 56 -1.01 -2.19 -13.67
N PRO A 57 -2.08 -2.03 -14.47
CA PRO A 57 -3.27 -2.84 -14.34
C PRO A 57 -2.98 -4.28 -14.79
N SER A 58 -3.35 -5.24 -13.94
CA SER A 58 -3.27 -6.67 -14.26
C SER A 58 -4.62 -7.35 -14.05
N SER A 59 -4.91 -8.37 -14.87
CA SER A 59 -6.09 -9.23 -14.75
C SER A 59 -5.96 -10.24 -13.61
N ASP A 60 -4.74 -10.59 -13.22
CA ASP A 60 -4.46 -11.40 -12.04
C ASP A 60 -4.36 -10.50 -10.80
N LEU A 61 -5.21 -10.76 -9.82
CA LEU A 61 -5.26 -10.01 -8.56
C LEU A 61 -3.92 -10.08 -7.82
N ALA A 62 -3.28 -11.25 -7.78
CA ALA A 62 -2.01 -11.42 -7.08
C ALA A 62 -0.90 -10.57 -7.72
N ARG A 63 -0.85 -10.57 -9.05
CA ARG A 63 0.10 -9.76 -9.83
C ARG A 63 -0.19 -8.27 -9.73
N ARG A 64 -1.46 -7.87 -9.69
CA ARG A 64 -1.86 -6.47 -9.47
C ARG A 64 -1.43 -5.95 -8.09
N ILE A 65 -1.57 -6.77 -7.05
CA ILE A 65 -1.12 -6.41 -5.70
C ILE A 65 0.41 -6.23 -5.66
N LEU A 66 1.16 -7.12 -6.33
CA LEU A 66 2.62 -6.98 -6.47
C LEU A 66 3.00 -5.67 -7.17
N ASN A 67 2.42 -5.39 -8.33
CA ASN A 67 2.68 -4.16 -9.09
C ASN A 67 2.35 -2.90 -8.27
N LEU A 68 1.25 -2.94 -7.51
CA LEU A 68 0.84 -1.84 -6.63
C LEU A 68 1.84 -1.64 -5.50
N ASN A 69 2.29 -2.72 -4.85
CA ASN A 69 3.29 -2.66 -3.80
C ASN A 69 4.63 -2.11 -4.32
N ASP A 70 5.11 -2.58 -5.47
CA ASP A 70 6.37 -2.10 -6.07
C ASP A 70 6.29 -0.59 -6.39
N HIS A 71 5.19 -0.15 -6.99
CA HIS A 71 4.96 1.27 -7.27
C HIS A 71 4.84 2.10 -5.97
N PHE A 72 4.15 1.56 -4.96
CA PHE A 72 3.95 2.23 -3.68
C PHE A 72 5.27 2.40 -2.92
N THR A 73 6.09 1.35 -2.84
CA THR A 73 7.43 1.39 -2.22
C THR A 73 8.34 2.38 -2.94
N TYR A 74 8.33 2.39 -4.29
CA TYR A 74 9.08 3.37 -5.06
C TYR A 74 8.61 4.82 -4.79
N SER A 75 7.29 5.01 -4.68
CA SER A 75 6.69 6.31 -4.38
C SER A 75 7.06 6.80 -2.97
N ILE A 76 7.07 5.92 -1.97
CA ILE A 76 7.57 6.25 -0.63
C ILE A 76 9.05 6.61 -0.68
N TYR A 77 9.88 5.78 -1.31
CA TYR A 77 11.32 6.00 -1.43
C TYR A 77 11.61 7.39 -2.03
N ARG A 78 10.92 7.75 -3.11
CA ARG A 78 11.00 9.08 -3.75
C ARG A 78 10.53 10.25 -2.88
N ASN A 79 9.54 10.04 -2.02
CA ASN A 79 9.01 11.10 -1.14
C ASN A 79 9.78 11.25 0.17
N VAL A 80 10.41 10.18 0.66
CA VAL A 80 11.11 10.13 1.96
C VAL A 80 12.59 10.45 1.83
N LEU A 81 13.28 10.00 0.78
CA LEU A 81 14.73 10.27 0.62
C LEU A 81 15.15 11.72 0.42
N PRO A 82 14.33 12.63 -0.16
CA PRO A 82 14.72 14.03 -0.25
C PRO A 82 14.95 14.69 1.13
N ILE A 83 14.50 14.05 2.22
CA ILE A 83 14.69 14.52 3.61
C ILE A 83 16.07 14.11 4.17
N ILE A 84 16.78 13.17 3.55
CA ILE A 84 18.06 12.61 4.05
C ILE A 84 19.31 13.19 3.35
N VAL A 85 19.17 14.17 2.45
CA VAL A 85 20.31 14.87 1.80
C VAL A 85 20.36 16.33 2.22
#